data_AF-A0A2V7V4W8-F1
#
_entry.id   AF-A0A2V7V4W8-F1
#
_cell.length_a   1.000
_cell.length_b   1.000
_cell.length_c   1.000
_cell.angle_alpha   90.00
_cell.angle_beta   90.00
_cell.angle_gamma   90.00
#
_symmetry.space_group_name_H-M   'P 1'
#
loop_
_entity.id
_entity.type
_entity.pdbx_description
1 polymer ?
#
loop_
_entity_poly.entity_id
_entity_poly.type
_entity_poly.pdbx_seq_one_letter_code
_entity_poly.pdbx_strand_id
1 'polypeptide(L)'
;QAAPLNLDLQRDGRVLPTPFHFLDNNRATNVRPKNYSWASLYDNVIDLRKHSFSWRAVGRRFDANQGAIASCLNVVRALSSEGSGRIRHDSNIRRLLDSDTSLRSFFEGESTTLPRFYTDQVQKDLGSFWPALPEGALSHDPNAYLRAHQAQSAPIALRPSPIRNQPLSLQAAKA
;
A
#
# COMPACT_ATOMS: atom_id res chain seq x y z
N GLN A 1 -9.00 -15.36 -4.59
CA GLN A 1 -7.75 -16.14 -4.66
C GLN A 1 -6.61 -15.14 -4.86
N ALA A 2 -5.53 -15.20 -4.09
CA ALA A 2 -4.39 -14.28 -4.28
C ALA A 2 -3.46 -14.83 -5.37
N ALA A 3 -2.72 -13.94 -6.05
CA ALA A 3 -1.80 -14.34 -7.12
C ALA A 3 -0.71 -15.30 -6.58
N PRO A 4 -0.30 -16.34 -7.32
CA PRO A 4 0.74 -17.29 -6.89
C PRO A 4 2.04 -16.59 -6.44
N LEU A 5 2.42 -15.52 -7.13
CA LEU A 5 3.60 -14.70 -6.81
C LEU A 5 3.55 -14.09 -5.39
N ASN A 6 2.37 -13.90 -4.82
CA ASN A 6 2.24 -13.34 -3.47
C ASN A 6 2.86 -14.24 -2.39
N LEU A 7 2.83 -15.57 -2.58
CA LEU A 7 3.47 -16.50 -1.64
C LEU A 7 4.99 -16.33 -1.65
N ASP A 8 5.59 -16.13 -2.83
CA ASP A 8 7.02 -15.94 -2.95
C ASP A 8 7.46 -14.61 -2.34
N LEU A 9 6.68 -13.54 -2.57
CA LEU A 9 6.93 -12.25 -1.92
C LEU A 9 6.84 -12.32 -0.38
N GLN A 10 5.88 -13.08 0.16
CA GLN A 10 5.72 -13.30 1.60
C GLN A 10 6.87 -14.14 2.18
N ARG A 11 7.29 -15.20 1.48
CA ARG A 11 8.44 -16.04 1.86
C ARG A 11 9.75 -15.24 1.85
N ASP A 12 9.91 -14.35 0.88
CA ASP A 12 11.05 -13.46 0.77
C ASP A 12 11.04 -12.33 1.82
N GLY A 13 9.99 -12.22 2.65
CA GLY A 13 9.86 -11.15 3.65
C GLY A 13 9.70 -9.76 3.03
N ARG A 14 9.16 -9.68 1.80
CA ARG A 14 9.08 -8.44 1.02
C ARG A 14 7.73 -7.74 1.09
N VAL A 15 6.73 -8.33 1.75
CA VAL A 15 5.40 -7.72 1.89
C VAL A 15 5.36 -6.85 3.14
N LEU A 16 5.03 -5.58 2.96
CA LEU A 16 4.84 -4.60 4.03
C LEU A 16 3.37 -4.54 4.47
N PRO A 17 3.07 -4.24 5.75
CA PRO A 17 1.71 -4.08 6.25
C PRO A 17 1.12 -2.70 5.88
N THR A 18 1.29 -2.26 4.63
CA THR A 18 0.75 -0.99 4.13
C THR A 18 -0.78 -1.03 4.11
N PRO A 19 -1.49 -0.11 4.82
CA PRO A 19 -2.95 -0.13 4.90
C PRO A 19 -3.59 -0.03 3.51
N PHE A 20 -4.75 -0.67 3.35
CA PHE A 20 -5.51 -0.67 2.10
C PHE A 20 -5.80 0.74 1.56
N HIS A 21 -5.98 1.72 2.46
CA HIS A 21 -6.17 3.14 2.13
C HIS A 21 -5.10 3.73 1.19
N PHE A 22 -3.90 3.13 1.16
CA PHE A 22 -2.78 3.61 0.33
C PHE A 22 -2.48 2.73 -0.89
N LEU A 23 -3.22 1.64 -1.10
CA LEU A 23 -3.03 0.72 -2.22
C LEU A 23 -3.85 1.18 -3.45
N ASP A 24 -3.67 2.45 -3.83
CA ASP A 24 -4.45 3.15 -4.85
C ASP A 24 -3.65 3.41 -6.16
N ASN A 25 -2.59 2.63 -6.40
CA ASN A 25 -1.59 2.77 -7.47
C ASN A 25 -0.78 4.09 -7.44
N ASN A 26 -1.06 5.00 -6.49
CA ASN A 26 -0.55 6.37 -6.55
C ASN A 26 0.21 6.79 -5.29
N ARG A 27 -0.09 6.23 -4.12
CA ARG A 27 0.40 6.75 -2.83
C ARG A 27 1.39 5.84 -2.11
N ALA A 28 1.24 4.52 -2.21
CA ALA A 28 2.19 3.58 -1.60
C ALA A 28 2.23 2.25 -2.36
N THR A 29 3.31 1.51 -2.13
CA THR A 29 3.45 0.09 -2.48
C THR A 29 3.53 -0.73 -1.19
N ASN A 30 3.08 -1.98 -1.24
CA ASN A 30 3.22 -2.94 -0.15
C ASN A 30 4.33 -3.96 -0.41
N VAL A 31 5.17 -3.75 -1.43
CA VAL A 31 6.25 -4.69 -1.76
C VAL A 31 7.60 -3.96 -1.75
N ARG A 32 8.55 -4.48 -0.98
CA ARG A 32 9.94 -4.00 -0.94
C ARG A 32 10.64 -4.22 -2.28
N PRO A 33 11.42 -3.26 -2.79
CA PRO A 33 12.21 -3.45 -3.99
C PRO A 33 13.24 -4.58 -3.81
N LYS A 34 13.48 -5.36 -4.86
CA LYS A 34 14.47 -6.45 -4.85
C LYS A 34 15.89 -5.95 -5.13
N ASN A 35 16.02 -5.01 -6.08
CA ASN A 35 17.29 -4.63 -6.70
C ASN A 35 17.70 -3.18 -6.43
N TYR A 36 16.96 -2.48 -5.55
CA TYR A 36 17.20 -1.08 -5.22
C TYR A 36 17.00 -0.86 -3.73
N SER A 37 17.75 0.08 -3.15
CA SER A 37 17.33 0.70 -1.89
C SER A 37 16.07 1.54 -2.13
N TRP A 38 15.30 1.82 -1.08
CA TRP A 38 14.16 2.72 -1.20
C TRP A 38 14.55 4.12 -1.67
N ALA A 39 15.65 4.67 -1.15
CA ALA A 39 16.17 5.97 -1.58
C ALA A 39 16.47 5.98 -3.09
N SER A 40 17.23 4.99 -3.57
CA SER A 40 17.57 4.87 -4.99
C SER A 40 16.33 4.65 -5.88
N LEU A 41 15.35 3.88 -5.41
CA LEU A 41 14.10 3.69 -6.13
C LEU A 41 13.35 5.01 -6.30
N TYR A 42 13.19 5.77 -5.21
CA TYR A 42 12.51 7.06 -5.25
C TYR A 42 13.28 8.09 -6.08
N ASP A 43 14.60 8.15 -6.01
CA ASP A 43 15.41 9.03 -6.85
C ASP A 43 15.13 8.76 -8.35
N ASN A 44 15.15 7.48 -8.76
CA ASN A 44 14.87 7.08 -10.13
C ASN A 44 13.41 7.36 -10.56
N VAL A 45 12.43 7.08 -9.70
CA VAL A 45 11.01 7.33 -10.00
C VAL A 45 10.73 8.83 -10.12
N ILE A 46 11.28 9.64 -9.22
CA ILE A 46 11.15 11.10 -9.25
C ILE A 46 11.76 11.65 -10.54
N ASP A 47 12.96 11.21 -10.91
CA ASP A 47 13.63 11.67 -12.13
C ASP A 47 12.84 11.26 -13.39
N LEU A 48 12.41 10.00 -13.47
CA LEU A 48 11.57 9.50 -14.57
C LEU A 48 10.26 10.30 -14.70
N ARG A 49 9.59 10.63 -13.58
CA ARG A 49 8.38 11.45 -13.60
C ARG A 49 8.69 12.88 -14.01
N LYS A 50 9.75 13.51 -13.51
CA LYS A 50 10.17 14.86 -13.92
C LYS A 50 10.45 14.92 -15.41
N HIS A 51 11.15 13.92 -15.96
CA HIS A 51 11.35 13.81 -17.40
C HIS A 51 10.01 13.68 -18.14
N SER A 52 9.16 12.75 -17.70
CA SER A 52 7.88 12.47 -18.33
C SER A 52 6.93 13.67 -18.31
N PHE A 53 6.94 14.48 -17.25
CA PHE A 53 6.08 15.66 -17.15
C PHE A 53 6.78 16.97 -17.53
N SER A 54 8.00 16.90 -18.06
CA SER A 54 8.68 18.07 -18.61
C SER A 54 7.91 18.65 -19.80
N TRP A 55 7.93 19.97 -19.95
CA TRP A 55 7.31 20.66 -21.08
C TRP A 55 7.79 20.12 -22.43
N ARG A 56 9.07 19.76 -22.53
CA ARG A 56 9.64 19.15 -23.74
C ARG A 56 9.01 17.79 -24.05
N ALA A 57 8.80 16.93 -23.05
CA ALA A 57 8.16 15.63 -23.25
C ALA A 57 6.64 15.76 -23.51
N VAL A 58 5.98 16.70 -22.83
CA VAL A 58 4.56 17.01 -23.05
C VAL A 58 4.34 17.55 -24.46
N GLY A 59 5.16 18.48 -24.94
CA GLY A 59 5.09 19.01 -26.30
C GLY A 59 5.26 17.91 -27.36
N ARG A 60 6.27 17.03 -27.20
CA ARG A 60 6.43 15.87 -28.10
C ARG A 60 5.20 14.96 -28.15
N ARG A 61 4.51 14.75 -27.02
CA ARG A 61 3.26 13.96 -27.01
C ARG A 61 2.09 14.72 -27.62
N PHE A 62 2.05 16.04 -27.46
CA PHE A 62 1.03 16.88 -28.06
C PHE A 62 1.12 16.77 -29.59
N ASP A 63 2.32 16.87 -30.15
CA ASP A 63 2.58 16.79 -31.59
C ASP A 63 2.32 15.38 -32.16
N ALA A 64 2.59 14.34 -31.37
CA ALA A 64 2.43 12.95 -31.80
C ALA A 64 0.99 12.42 -31.72
N ASN A 65 0.11 13.04 -30.90
CA ASN A 65 -1.28 12.59 -30.75
C ASN A 65 -2.19 13.26 -31.78
N GLN A 66 -3.00 12.47 -32.48
CA GLN A 66 -4.06 12.98 -33.34
C GLN A 66 -5.34 13.21 -32.53
N GLY A 67 -5.88 14.43 -32.57
CA GLY A 67 -7.15 14.81 -31.95
C GLY A 67 -7.02 15.72 -30.74
N ALA A 68 -7.76 16.84 -30.77
CA ALA A 68 -7.67 17.91 -29.77
C ALA A 68 -7.97 17.45 -28.32
N ILE A 69 -8.86 16.47 -28.14
CA ILE A 69 -9.22 15.94 -26.81
C ILE A 69 -8.05 15.17 -26.20
N ALA A 70 -7.42 14.26 -26.94
CA ALA A 70 -6.28 13.47 -26.47
C ALA A 70 -5.08 14.39 -26.14
N SER A 71 -4.82 15.38 -26.99
CA SER A 71 -3.73 16.33 -26.78
C SER A 71 -3.99 17.23 -25.55
N CYS A 72 -5.22 17.69 -25.33
CA CYS A 72 -5.61 18.43 -24.13
C CYS A 72 -5.47 17.58 -22.85
N LEU A 73 -5.94 16.32 -22.86
CA LEU A 73 -5.82 15.41 -21.71
C LEU A 73 -4.36 15.16 -21.31
N ASN A 74 -3.43 15.12 -22.27
CA ASN A 74 -2.00 14.98 -21.97
C ASN A 74 -1.43 16.20 -21.22
N VAL A 75 -1.87 17.40 -21.56
CA VAL A 75 -1.44 18.64 -20.89
C VAL A 75 -2.05 18.72 -19.48
N VAL A 76 -3.35 18.46 -19.35
CA VAL A 76 -4.04 18.45 -18.04
C VAL A 76 -3.39 17.42 -17.11
N ARG A 77 -3.08 16.23 -17.60
CA ARG A 77 -2.39 15.19 -16.84
C ARG A 77 -1.01 15.63 -16.33
N ALA A 78 -0.28 16.44 -17.10
CA ALA A 78 1.02 16.95 -16.67
C ALA A 78 0.91 18.04 -15.60
N LEU A 79 -0.11 18.89 -15.69
CA LEU A 79 -0.33 20.02 -14.77
C LEU A 79 -1.10 19.64 -13.49
N SER A 80 -1.86 18.54 -13.52
CA SER A 80 -2.69 18.11 -12.40
C SER A 80 -1.91 17.47 -11.26
N SER A 81 -2.65 17.00 -10.26
CA SER A 81 -2.14 16.12 -9.19
C SER A 81 -1.42 14.88 -9.74
N GLU A 82 -1.71 14.48 -10.97
CA GLU A 82 -1.11 13.31 -11.61
C GLU A 82 0.38 13.53 -11.95
N GLY A 83 0.76 14.75 -12.35
CA GLY A 83 2.15 15.13 -12.62
C GLY A 83 2.81 15.78 -11.41
N SER A 84 2.42 17.01 -11.10
CA SER A 84 3.04 17.82 -10.04
C SER A 84 2.79 17.24 -8.64
N GLY A 85 1.58 16.75 -8.38
CA GLY A 85 1.20 16.16 -7.10
C GLY A 85 1.99 14.89 -6.79
N ARG A 86 2.14 13.99 -7.77
CA ARG A 86 2.92 12.75 -7.62
C ARG A 86 4.41 13.02 -7.40
N ILE A 87 5.02 13.93 -8.17
CA ILE A 87 6.42 14.32 -7.96
C ILE A 87 6.61 14.87 -6.54
N ARG A 88 5.68 15.72 -6.07
CA ARG A 88 5.74 16.29 -4.71
C ARG A 88 5.61 15.22 -3.64
N HIS A 89 4.68 14.27 -3.79
CA HIS A 89 4.49 13.15 -2.86
C HIS A 89 5.74 12.28 -2.78
N ASP A 90 6.22 11.80 -3.93
CA ASP A 90 7.41 10.95 -4.02
C ASP A 90 8.65 11.65 -3.45
N SER A 91 8.83 12.94 -3.74
CA SER A 91 9.92 13.75 -3.17
C SER A 91 9.81 13.91 -1.66
N ASN A 92 8.59 13.99 -1.12
CA ASN A 92 8.38 14.06 0.32
C ASN A 92 8.74 12.73 0.99
N ILE A 93 8.31 11.60 0.44
CA ILE A 93 8.71 10.28 0.93
C ILE A 93 10.23 10.12 0.88
N ARG A 94 10.86 10.48 -0.24
CA ARG A 94 12.32 10.43 -0.40
C ARG A 94 13.06 11.19 0.70
N ARG A 95 12.59 12.40 1.04
CA ARG A 95 13.14 13.20 2.13
C ARG A 95 12.89 12.56 3.50
N LEU A 96 11.69 12.03 3.73
CA LEU A 96 11.35 11.35 4.98
C LEU A 96 12.17 10.07 5.18
N LEU A 97 12.50 9.35 4.11
CA LEU A 97 13.39 8.19 4.19
C LEU A 97 14.78 8.57 4.76
N ASP A 98 15.24 9.81 4.60
CA ASP A 98 16.51 10.28 5.18
C ASP A 98 16.39 10.71 6.64
N SER A 99 15.28 11.34 7.02
CA SER A 99 15.13 12.03 8.31
C SER A 99 14.22 11.32 9.33
N ASP A 100 13.31 10.46 8.89
CA ASP A 100 12.31 9.79 9.72
C ASP A 100 12.63 8.30 9.86
N THR A 101 13.18 7.93 11.02
CA THR A 101 13.54 6.55 11.34
C THR A 101 12.33 5.62 11.38
N SER A 102 11.16 6.09 11.85
CA SER A 102 9.95 5.25 11.91
C SER A 102 9.50 4.89 10.50
N LEU A 103 9.50 5.88 9.59
CA LEU A 103 9.18 5.64 8.19
C LEU A 103 10.20 4.73 7.52
N ARG A 104 11.51 4.96 7.75
CA ARG A 104 12.56 4.08 7.20
C ARG A 104 12.41 2.64 7.67
N SER A 105 12.29 2.38 8.97
CA SER A 105 12.16 1.03 9.51
C SER A 105 10.88 0.33 9.05
N PHE A 106 9.79 1.06 8.84
CA PHE A 106 8.58 0.51 8.22
C PHE A 106 8.83 0.07 6.77
N PHE A 107 9.46 0.93 5.97
CA PHE A 107 9.80 0.63 4.57
C PHE A 107 10.79 -0.52 4.45
N GLU A 108 11.76 -0.61 5.36
CA GLU A 108 12.71 -1.73 5.43
C GLU A 108 12.12 -3.00 6.04
N GLY A 109 10.85 -3.00 6.44
CA GLY A 109 10.18 -4.17 7.03
C GLY A 109 10.73 -4.55 8.41
N GLU A 110 11.53 -3.69 9.04
CA GLU A 110 12.04 -3.85 10.40
C GLU A 110 10.96 -3.56 11.45
N SER A 111 9.95 -2.77 11.06
CA SER A 111 8.81 -2.43 11.89
C SER A 111 7.50 -2.69 11.16
N THR A 112 6.53 -3.23 11.90
CA THR A 112 5.13 -3.35 11.45
C THR A 112 4.26 -2.21 11.96
N THR A 113 4.80 -1.31 12.77
CA THR A 113 4.09 -0.14 13.29
C THR A 113 3.94 0.89 12.20
N LEU A 114 2.70 1.29 11.90
CA LEU A 114 2.41 2.28 10.88
C LEU A 114 3.02 3.66 11.27
N PRO A 115 3.89 4.25 10.43
CA PRO A 115 4.44 5.58 10.68
C PRO A 115 3.36 6.64 10.79
N ARG A 116 3.59 7.64 11.65
CA ARG A 116 2.68 8.77 11.86
C ARG A 116 2.32 9.49 10.55
N PHE A 117 3.27 9.57 9.61
CA PHE A 117 3.03 10.10 8.26
C PHE A 117 1.78 9.50 7.60
N TYR A 118 1.58 8.19 7.70
CA TYR A 118 0.41 7.52 7.13
C TYR A 118 -0.82 7.70 8.01
N THR A 119 -0.72 7.55 9.33
CA THR A 119 -1.86 7.73 10.24
C THR A 119 -2.46 9.13 10.13
N ASP A 120 -1.63 10.17 10.12
CA ASP A 120 -2.05 11.56 9.95
C ASP A 120 -2.73 11.78 8.59
N GLN A 121 -2.26 11.11 7.53
CA GLN A 121 -2.89 11.17 6.21
C GLN A 121 -4.26 10.50 6.19
N VAL A 122 -4.43 9.32 6.81
CA VAL A 122 -5.76 8.69 6.91
C VAL A 122 -6.71 9.56 7.73
N GLN A 123 -6.25 10.08 8.87
CA GLN A 123 -7.06 10.95 9.72
C GLN A 123 -7.53 12.19 8.96
N LYS A 124 -6.64 12.81 8.18
CA LYS A 124 -6.97 13.94 7.32
C LYS A 124 -7.98 13.56 6.23
N ASP A 125 -7.79 12.43 5.58
CA ASP A 125 -8.67 11.97 4.49
C ASP A 125 -10.08 11.59 4.99
N LEU A 126 -10.18 11.00 6.19
CA LEU A 126 -11.46 10.60 6.79
C LEU A 126 -12.19 11.76 7.48
N GLY A 127 -11.46 12.79 7.95
CA GLY A 127 -12.05 13.95 8.59
C GLY A 127 -12.96 13.58 9.77
N SER A 128 -14.23 13.98 9.72
CA SER A 128 -15.23 13.68 10.76
C SER A 128 -15.54 12.20 10.93
N PHE A 129 -15.19 11.35 9.96
CA PHE A 129 -15.39 9.90 10.05
C PHE A 129 -14.24 9.18 10.76
N TRP A 130 -13.13 9.86 11.06
CA TRP A 130 -12.00 9.27 11.79
C TRP A 130 -12.41 8.55 13.08
N PRO A 131 -13.28 9.10 13.96
CA PRO A 131 -13.70 8.42 15.18
C PRO A 131 -14.55 7.17 14.96
N ALA A 132 -15.12 7.01 13.76
CA ALA A 132 -15.92 5.83 13.40
C ALA A 132 -15.06 4.66 12.89
N LEU A 133 -13.75 4.86 12.73
CA LEU A 133 -12.85 3.83 12.24
C LEU A 133 -12.70 2.72 13.32
N PRO A 134 -13.01 1.46 12.99
CA PRO A 134 -12.87 0.36 13.96
C PRO A 134 -11.43 0.21 14.44
N GLU A 135 -11.29 -0.28 15.67
CA GLU A 135 -9.97 -0.66 16.19
C GLU A 135 -9.31 -1.69 15.27
N GLY A 136 -8.03 -1.47 14.97
CA GLY A 136 -7.27 -2.35 14.08
C GLY A 136 -7.52 -2.16 12.58
N ALA A 137 -8.40 -1.24 12.14
CA ALA A 137 -8.68 -1.06 10.70
C ALA A 137 -7.47 -0.64 9.85
N LEU A 138 -6.43 -0.08 10.48
CA LEU A 138 -5.16 0.27 9.82
C LEU A 138 -4.08 -0.79 9.96
N SER A 139 -4.37 -1.90 10.62
CA SER A 139 -3.44 -3.00 10.84
C SER A 139 -3.94 -4.25 10.13
N HIS A 140 -3.02 -4.97 9.50
CA HIS A 140 -3.30 -6.30 8.99
C HIS A 140 -2.02 -7.13 9.03
N ASP A 141 -2.19 -8.45 9.01
CA ASP A 141 -1.09 -9.38 8.86
C ASP A 141 -0.67 -9.49 7.39
N PRO A 142 0.51 -8.98 7.00
CA PRO A 142 0.96 -9.03 5.61
C PRO A 142 1.26 -10.45 5.14
N ASN A 143 1.39 -11.43 6.06
CA ASN A 143 1.70 -12.83 5.77
C ASN A 143 0.52 -13.78 5.99
N ALA A 144 -0.71 -13.25 6.12
CA ALA A 144 -1.90 -14.05 6.39
C ALA A 144 -2.13 -15.13 5.34
N TYR A 145 -1.85 -14.83 4.06
CA TYR A 145 -2.03 -15.78 2.96
C TYR A 145 -1.03 -16.95 3.02
N LEU A 146 0.25 -16.67 3.29
CA LEU A 146 1.26 -17.71 3.49
C LEU A 146 0.89 -18.63 4.66
N ARG A 147 0.44 -18.07 5.78
CA ARG A 147 0.01 -18.84 6.95
C ARG A 147 -1.21 -19.72 6.64
N ALA A 148 -2.20 -19.18 5.95
CA ALA A 148 -3.38 -19.94 5.53
C ALA A 148 -2.99 -21.10 4.58
N HIS A 149 -2.09 -20.86 3.64
CA HIS A 149 -1.61 -21.88 2.71
C HIS A 149 -0.83 -22.99 3.44
N GLN A 150 0.02 -22.62 4.40
CA GLN A 150 0.74 -23.59 5.24
C GLN A 150 -0.21 -24.43 6.10
N ALA A 151 -1.24 -23.81 6.70
CA ALA A 151 -2.25 -24.53 7.48
C ALA A 151 -3.07 -25.51 6.64
N GLN A 152 -3.39 -25.17 5.39
CA GLN A 152 -4.08 -26.08 4.46
C GLN A 152 -3.18 -27.25 4.03
N SER A 153 -1.89 -26.98 3.84
CA SER A 153 -0.89 -27.97 3.42
C SER A 153 -0.40 -28.86 4.58
N ALA A 154 -0.74 -28.51 5.83
CA ALA A 154 -0.35 -29.28 7.00
C ALA A 154 -1.03 -30.66 7.02
N PRO A 155 -0.31 -31.73 7.38
CA PRO A 155 -0.89 -33.07 7.54
C PRO A 155 -2.02 -33.03 8.57
N ILE A 156 -3.06 -33.84 8.35
CA ILE A 156 -4.34 -33.81 9.10
C ILE A 156 -4.14 -33.86 10.63
N ALA A 157 -3.09 -34.52 11.12
CA ALA A 157 -2.76 -34.62 12.54
C ALA A 157 -2.40 -33.27 13.21
N LEU A 158 -2.11 -32.21 12.46
CA LEU A 158 -1.70 -30.90 12.97
C LEU A 158 -2.72 -29.78 12.70
N ARG A 159 -3.89 -30.10 12.15
CA ARG A 159 -4.94 -29.09 11.92
C ARG A 159 -5.66 -28.79 13.24
N PRO A 160 -5.66 -27.54 13.74
CA PRO A 160 -6.46 -27.20 14.91
C PRO A 160 -7.94 -27.41 14.59
N SER A 161 -8.59 -28.29 15.34
CA SER A 161 -10.03 -28.52 15.24
C SER A 161 -10.78 -27.20 15.50
N PRO A 162 -11.80 -26.86 14.70
CA PRO A 162 -12.70 -25.77 15.05
C PRO A 162 -13.50 -26.22 16.28
N ILE A 163 -13.00 -25.92 17.48
CA ILE A 163 -13.71 -26.18 18.73
C ILE A 163 -14.91 -25.23 18.75
N ARG A 164 -16.09 -25.77 18.40
CA ARG A 164 -17.38 -25.11 18.55
C ARG A 164 -17.76 -25.10 20.03
N ASN A 165 -17.25 -24.13 20.78
CA ASN A 165 -17.75 -23.84 22.13
C ASN A 165 -19.04 -23.01 22.01
N GLN A 166 -20.19 -23.69 21.95
CA GLN A 166 -21.48 -23.08 22.34
C GLN A 166 -21.96 -23.78 23.61
N PRO A 167 -22.10 -23.08 24.76
CA PRO A 167 -22.86 -23.62 25.87
C PRO A 167 -24.36 -23.60 25.51
N LEU A 168 -24.99 -24.77 25.51
CA LEU A 168 -26.44 -24.92 25.41
C LEU A 168 -27.07 -24.31 26.68
N SER A 169 -27.61 -23.10 26.58
CA SER A 169 -28.48 -22.55 27.63
C SER A 169 -29.85 -23.24 27.53
N LEU A 170 -30.10 -24.20 28.41
CA LEU A 170 -31.43 -24.73 28.70
C LEU A 170 -32.26 -23.64 29.38
N GLN A 171 -33.17 -23.00 28.64
CA GLN A 171 -34.25 -22.24 29.25
C GLN A 171 -35.30 -23.23 29.78
N ALA A 172 -35.35 -23.38 31.11
CA ALA A 172 -36.44 -24.05 31.78
C ALA A 172 -37.69 -23.17 31.72
N ALA A 173 -38.70 -23.61 30.97
CA ALA A 173 -40.05 -23.07 31.08
C ALA A 173 -40.64 -23.49 32.44
N LYS A 174 -41.06 -22.51 33.25
CA LYS A 174 -41.99 -22.74 34.36
C LYS A 174 -43.40 -22.37 33.89
N ALA A 175 -44.32 -23.26 34.23
CA ALA A 175 -45.76 -23.17 34.04
C ALA A 175 -46.41 -22.04 34.84
#